data_AF-A0A017SST1-F1
#
_entry.id   AF-A0A017SST1-F1
#
_cell.length_a   1.000
_cell.length_b   1.000
_cell.length_c   1.000
_cell.angle_alpha   90.00
_cell.angle_beta   90.00
_cell.angle_gamma   90.00
#
_symmetry.space_group_name_H-M   'P 1'
#
loop_
_entity.id
_entity.type
_entity.pdbx_description
1 polymer ?
#
loop_
_entity_poly.entity_id
_entity_poly.type
_entity_poly.pdbx_seq_one_letter_code
_entity_poly.pdbx_strand_id
1 'polypeptide(L)'
;MSWYSQTADFLSDSFANHQSQIPLLAATGAASFTLGFLLRSIGSDSHTEGKILHSPRSTVLPGLSDEEIRALPLPADVLPGARDVSTPYGSIRAYEWGPEDGPKVLFVHGITTPCIALGGVAHALVDRGCRVMLFDLFGRGYSDCPSDLPQDDRLFSTQISLALNSSPISWTGAGSGKFCLVGYSLGGGIAASFASFFPQLLSSLVLLAPSGLIRDSQISFQSRFLYSRGLIPEKVLGFLVGRRLRAGPLVTPKPKGNEKIDAGAALTEELPSTGAAGTQILSRAYPHVAVPTAVYWQVNNHSGFVHAFMSSMRFGPILCQRQWDTWARLGQFLTAQRSRSPQEQSKHGLTGDKVQIICGVDDSIIVKEELAPDATDVLEGNVEFKYFDAGHEFPSTKYDELAQQIWDLLD
;
A
#
# COMPACT_ATOMS: atom_id res chain seq x y z
N MET A 1 -35.75 49.70 -15.03
CA MET A 1 -34.32 49.64 -14.63
C MET A 1 -34.10 49.97 -13.13
N SER A 2 -35.01 49.58 -12.20
CA SER A 2 -34.80 49.84 -10.75
C SER A 2 -34.69 48.57 -9.88
N TRP A 3 -34.78 47.37 -10.48
CA TRP A 3 -34.62 46.08 -9.77
C TRP A 3 -33.18 45.52 -9.83
N TYR A 4 -32.40 45.96 -10.82
CA TYR A 4 -31.00 45.57 -10.96
C TYR A 4 -30.05 46.36 -10.04
N SER A 5 -30.45 47.57 -9.61
CA SER A 5 -29.67 48.37 -8.66
C SER A 5 -29.84 47.85 -7.22
N GLN A 6 -31.05 47.44 -6.82
CA GLN A 6 -31.31 46.92 -5.46
C GLN A 6 -30.60 45.60 -5.14
N THR A 7 -30.38 44.75 -6.16
CA THR A 7 -29.66 43.47 -5.99
C THR A 7 -28.14 43.66 -5.92
N ALA A 8 -27.60 44.64 -6.65
CA ALA A 8 -26.18 45.01 -6.56
C ALA A 8 -25.84 45.69 -5.23
N ASP A 9 -26.72 46.58 -4.74
CA ASP A 9 -26.53 47.27 -3.46
C ASP A 9 -26.62 46.31 -2.26
N PHE A 10 -27.53 45.32 -2.29
CA PHE A 10 -27.64 44.28 -1.26
C PHE A 10 -26.40 43.35 -1.19
N LEU A 11 -25.82 43.04 -2.35
CA LEU A 11 -24.60 42.23 -2.43
C LEU A 11 -23.38 43.05 -1.94
N SER A 12 -23.31 44.34 -2.27
CA SER A 12 -22.23 45.23 -1.84
C SER A 12 -22.24 45.45 -0.32
N ASP A 13 -23.40 45.65 0.30
CA ASP A 13 -23.52 45.82 1.76
C ASP A 13 -23.23 44.54 2.56
N SER A 14 -23.44 43.35 1.96
CA SER A 14 -23.10 42.06 2.58
C SER A 14 -21.59 41.78 2.63
N PHE A 15 -20.79 42.39 1.75
CA PHE A 15 -19.33 42.23 1.77
C PHE A 15 -18.64 43.17 2.76
N ALA A 16 -19.29 44.27 3.16
CA ALA A 16 -18.70 45.29 4.02
C ALA A 16 -18.94 45.08 5.54
N ASN A 17 -19.89 44.21 5.93
CA ASN A 17 -20.34 44.11 7.32
C ASN A 17 -20.17 42.69 7.91
N HIS A 18 -19.45 42.57 9.02
CA HIS A 18 -19.07 41.27 9.60
C HIS A 18 -20.27 40.46 10.15
N GLN A 19 -21.41 41.12 10.41
CA GLN A 19 -22.64 40.50 10.93
C GLN A 19 -23.53 39.85 9.83
N SER A 20 -23.39 40.23 8.56
CA SER A 20 -24.17 39.68 7.43
C SER A 20 -23.46 38.52 6.69
N GLN A 21 -22.17 38.30 6.94
CA GLN A 21 -21.42 37.17 6.36
C GLN A 21 -21.84 35.80 6.93
N ILE A 22 -22.29 35.75 8.18
CA ILE A 22 -22.71 34.51 8.87
C ILE A 22 -23.96 33.88 8.21
N PRO A 23 -25.06 34.63 7.97
CA PRO A 23 -26.22 34.07 7.26
C PRO A 23 -25.95 33.75 5.78
N LEU A 24 -25.04 34.47 5.11
CA LEU A 24 -24.65 34.15 3.73
C LEU A 24 -23.85 32.84 3.67
N LEU A 25 -22.87 32.65 4.54
CA LEU A 25 -22.12 31.38 4.67
C LEU A 25 -23.04 30.22 5.08
N ALA A 26 -24.03 30.47 5.94
CA ALA A 26 -25.04 29.47 6.31
C ALA A 26 -25.97 29.12 5.14
N ALA A 27 -26.34 30.08 4.29
CA ALA A 27 -27.14 29.84 3.09
C ALA A 27 -26.36 29.11 1.99
N THR A 28 -25.09 29.46 1.76
CA THR A 28 -24.21 28.73 0.82
C THR A 28 -23.88 27.33 1.33
N GLY A 29 -23.71 27.17 2.64
CA GLY A 29 -23.57 25.89 3.32
C GLY A 29 -24.82 25.02 3.16
N ALA A 30 -26.00 25.55 3.51
CA ALA A 30 -27.27 24.84 3.38
C ALA A 30 -27.58 24.47 1.91
N ALA A 31 -27.33 25.35 0.95
CA ALA A 31 -27.51 25.07 -0.48
C ALA A 31 -26.56 23.96 -0.97
N SER A 32 -25.31 23.93 -0.49
CA SER A 32 -24.33 22.88 -0.80
C SER A 32 -24.69 21.53 -0.17
N PHE A 33 -25.18 21.54 1.08
CA PHE A 33 -25.71 20.34 1.75
C PHE A 33 -26.95 19.80 1.03
N THR A 34 -27.87 20.68 0.64
CA THR A 34 -29.11 20.30 -0.06
C THR A 34 -28.81 19.74 -1.46
N LEU A 35 -27.84 20.33 -2.18
CA LEU A 35 -27.34 19.81 -3.45
C LEU A 35 -26.67 18.43 -3.26
N GLY A 36 -25.90 18.24 -2.18
CA GLY A 36 -25.32 16.94 -1.82
C GLY A 36 -26.37 15.86 -1.56
N PHE A 37 -27.46 16.19 -0.85
CA PHE A 37 -28.59 15.28 -0.64
C PHE A 37 -29.40 15.01 -1.92
N LEU A 38 -29.60 16.01 -2.77
CA LEU A 38 -30.25 15.85 -4.07
C LEU A 38 -29.43 14.97 -5.01
N LEU A 39 -28.11 15.15 -5.09
CA LEU A 39 -27.21 14.29 -5.86
C LEU A 39 -27.19 12.85 -5.32
N ARG A 40 -27.33 12.67 -4.00
CA ARG A 40 -27.49 11.35 -3.36
C ARG A 40 -28.81 10.67 -3.72
N SER A 41 -29.89 11.44 -3.85
CA SER A 41 -31.22 10.92 -4.24
C SER A 41 -31.29 10.49 -5.70
N ILE A 42 -30.50 11.10 -6.58
CA ILE A 42 -30.46 10.78 -8.02
C ILE A 42 -29.47 9.63 -8.29
N GLY A 43 -28.51 9.42 -7.39
CA GLY A 43 -27.54 8.33 -7.43
C GLY A 43 -27.81 7.20 -6.44
N SER A 44 -29.08 6.87 -6.15
CA SER A 44 -29.36 5.64 -5.39
C SER A 44 -28.81 4.44 -6.17
N ASP A 45 -27.95 3.68 -5.49
CA ASP A 45 -27.09 2.66 -6.09
C ASP A 45 -27.90 1.59 -6.83
N SER A 46 -27.91 1.68 -8.16
CA SER A 46 -28.04 0.49 -8.98
C SER A 46 -26.75 -0.33 -8.84
N HIS A 47 -26.68 -1.13 -7.79
CA HIS A 47 -25.68 -2.19 -7.61
C HIS A 47 -25.87 -3.26 -8.69
N THR A 48 -25.40 -2.98 -9.90
CA THR A 48 -25.21 -4.00 -10.94
C THR A 48 -24.29 -3.44 -12.01
N GLU A 49 -22.98 -3.70 -11.86
CA GLU A 49 -22.06 -4.05 -12.94
C GLU A 49 -20.72 -4.49 -12.32
N GLY A 50 -20.47 -5.81 -12.31
CA GLY A 50 -19.21 -6.48 -11.94
C GLY A 50 -18.73 -6.33 -10.48
N LYS A 51 -18.88 -7.39 -9.66
CA LYS A 51 -18.22 -7.49 -8.33
C LYS A 51 -16.69 -7.40 -8.40
N ILE A 52 -16.13 -7.63 -9.58
CA ILE A 52 -14.69 -7.69 -9.84
C ILE A 52 -14.38 -6.65 -10.92
N LEU A 53 -13.52 -5.69 -10.59
CA LEU A 53 -12.95 -4.74 -11.54
C LEU A 53 -11.69 -5.37 -12.13
N HIS A 54 -11.72 -5.63 -13.44
CA HIS A 54 -10.67 -6.39 -14.11
C HIS A 54 -9.36 -5.60 -14.27
N SER A 55 -8.25 -6.29 -14.09
CA SER A 55 -6.91 -5.75 -14.25
C SER A 55 -6.53 -5.55 -15.73
N PRO A 56 -5.45 -4.79 -16.02
CA PRO A 56 -4.91 -4.63 -17.36
C PRO A 56 -4.63 -5.95 -18.08
N ARG A 57 -4.47 -7.05 -17.34
CA ARG A 57 -4.31 -8.40 -17.90
C ARG A 57 -5.47 -8.78 -18.81
N SER A 58 -6.69 -8.47 -18.40
CA SER A 58 -7.91 -8.84 -19.13
C SER A 58 -8.42 -7.68 -20.01
N THR A 59 -8.07 -6.44 -19.67
CA THR A 59 -8.61 -5.24 -20.34
C THR A 59 -7.66 -4.61 -21.35
N VAL A 60 -6.34 -4.82 -21.22
CA VAL A 60 -5.32 -4.19 -22.09
C VAL A 60 -4.55 -5.25 -22.88
N LEU A 61 -3.98 -6.26 -22.23
CA LEU A 61 -3.10 -7.23 -22.89
C LEU A 61 -3.71 -7.95 -24.11
N PRO A 62 -5.01 -8.35 -24.13
CA PRO A 62 -5.57 -9.06 -25.28
C PRO A 62 -5.60 -8.26 -26.58
N GLY A 63 -5.46 -6.93 -26.50
CA GLY A 63 -5.41 -6.04 -27.66
C GLY A 63 -4.01 -5.77 -28.20
N LEU A 64 -2.97 -6.37 -27.62
CA LEU A 64 -1.57 -6.08 -27.93
C LEU A 64 -0.84 -7.33 -28.43
N SER A 65 0.12 -7.14 -29.33
CA SER A 65 1.10 -8.15 -29.72
C SER A 65 2.15 -8.38 -28.63
N ASP A 66 2.87 -9.50 -28.69
CA ASP A 66 3.94 -9.81 -27.72
C ASP A 66 5.04 -8.73 -27.66
N GLU A 67 5.36 -8.11 -28.80
CA GLU A 67 6.33 -7.01 -28.86
C GLU A 67 5.80 -5.76 -28.14
N GLU A 68 4.53 -5.42 -28.35
CA GLU A 68 3.88 -4.31 -27.65
C GLU A 68 3.76 -4.57 -26.15
N ILE A 69 3.44 -5.80 -25.72
CA ILE A 69 3.39 -6.19 -24.31
C ILE A 69 4.76 -6.01 -23.64
N ARG A 70 5.84 -6.41 -24.32
CA ARG A 70 7.22 -6.25 -23.82
C ARG A 70 7.70 -4.80 -23.78
N ALA A 71 7.08 -3.92 -24.56
CA ALA A 71 7.36 -2.49 -24.58
C ALA A 71 6.52 -1.68 -23.57
N LEU A 72 5.57 -2.31 -22.87
CA LEU A 72 4.78 -1.64 -21.84
C LEU A 72 5.68 -1.17 -20.68
N PRO A 73 5.33 -0.06 -19.99
CA PRO A 73 6.02 0.35 -18.76
C PRO A 73 6.04 -0.71 -17.65
N LEU A 74 5.08 -1.65 -17.69
CA LEU A 74 5.02 -2.82 -16.83
C LEU A 74 4.71 -4.06 -17.69
N PRO A 75 5.71 -4.77 -18.24
CA PRO A 75 5.48 -5.98 -19.02
C PRO A 75 4.79 -7.08 -18.20
N ALA A 76 4.04 -7.96 -18.86
CA ALA A 76 3.30 -9.02 -18.16
C ALA A 76 4.22 -10.09 -17.54
N ASP A 77 5.39 -10.33 -18.10
CA ASP A 77 6.40 -11.27 -17.62
C ASP A 77 7.58 -10.53 -16.95
N VAL A 78 7.31 -9.37 -16.35
CA VAL A 78 8.34 -8.46 -15.81
C VAL A 78 9.26 -9.14 -14.79
N LEU A 79 8.78 -10.17 -14.08
CA LEU A 79 9.57 -11.00 -13.17
C LEU A 79 9.41 -12.48 -13.54
N PRO A 80 10.39 -13.35 -13.20
CA PRO A 80 10.33 -14.77 -13.49
C PRO A 80 9.17 -15.48 -12.75
N GLY A 81 8.70 -16.59 -13.33
CA GLY A 81 7.67 -17.43 -12.70
C GLY A 81 6.30 -16.75 -12.57
N ALA A 82 6.01 -15.79 -13.46
CA ALA A 82 4.73 -15.12 -13.55
C ALA A 82 3.59 -16.13 -13.74
N ARG A 83 2.55 -16.00 -12.93
CA ARG A 83 1.32 -16.80 -13.04
C ARG A 83 0.10 -16.00 -12.61
N ASP A 84 -1.03 -16.37 -13.19
CA ASP A 84 -2.34 -15.84 -12.86
C ASP A 84 -3.14 -16.88 -12.07
N VAL A 85 -3.47 -16.53 -10.84
CA VAL A 85 -4.15 -17.41 -9.90
C VAL A 85 -5.64 -17.05 -9.91
N SER A 86 -6.48 -17.95 -10.42
CA SER A 86 -7.93 -17.78 -10.40
C SER A 86 -8.46 -17.94 -8.97
N THR A 87 -9.22 -16.96 -8.48
CA THR A 87 -9.80 -16.96 -7.12
C THR A 87 -11.25 -16.49 -7.14
N PRO A 88 -12.01 -16.69 -6.04
CA PRO A 88 -13.35 -16.11 -5.89
C PRO A 88 -13.39 -14.57 -5.97
N TYR A 89 -12.25 -13.90 -5.86
CA TYR A 89 -12.11 -12.44 -5.88
C TYR A 89 -11.60 -11.90 -7.23
N GLY A 90 -11.51 -12.76 -8.24
CA GLY A 90 -10.85 -12.48 -9.52
C GLY A 90 -9.46 -13.13 -9.60
N SER A 91 -8.64 -12.67 -10.54
CA SER A 91 -7.28 -13.16 -10.76
C SER A 91 -6.27 -12.43 -9.88
N ILE A 92 -5.34 -13.17 -9.25
CA ILE A 92 -4.15 -12.60 -8.59
C ILE A 92 -2.94 -12.85 -9.49
N ARG A 93 -2.13 -11.82 -9.73
CA ARG A 93 -0.80 -11.97 -10.34
C ARG A 93 0.23 -12.31 -9.27
N ALA A 94 0.91 -13.44 -9.43
CA ALA A 94 2.04 -13.85 -8.60
C ALA A 94 3.29 -14.13 -9.44
N TYR A 95 4.46 -13.94 -8.84
CA TYR A 95 5.78 -14.24 -9.40
C TYR A 95 6.55 -15.06 -8.37
N GLU A 96 7.23 -16.12 -8.80
CA GLU A 96 7.96 -17.00 -7.88
C GLU A 96 9.13 -17.68 -8.59
N TRP A 97 10.33 -17.54 -8.03
CA TRP A 97 11.54 -18.16 -8.59
C TRP A 97 12.64 -18.32 -7.53
N GLY A 98 13.72 -18.99 -7.92
CA GLY A 98 14.82 -19.41 -7.03
C GLY A 98 14.79 -20.92 -6.74
N PRO A 99 15.81 -21.45 -6.06
CA PRO A 99 15.92 -22.88 -5.72
C PRO A 99 14.73 -23.37 -4.89
N GLU A 100 14.21 -24.56 -5.17
CA GLU A 100 13.00 -25.09 -4.50
C GLU A 100 13.20 -25.42 -3.01
N ASP A 101 14.44 -25.73 -2.63
CA ASP A 101 14.88 -26.01 -1.26
C ASP A 101 15.45 -24.78 -0.53
N GLY A 102 15.49 -23.62 -1.20
CA GLY A 102 15.99 -22.38 -0.63
C GLY A 102 15.10 -21.80 0.48
N PRO A 103 15.67 -20.97 1.39
CA PRO A 103 14.88 -20.22 2.36
C PRO A 103 13.77 -19.41 1.67
N LYS A 104 12.55 -19.55 2.16
CA LYS A 104 11.35 -18.98 1.55
C LYS A 104 11.14 -17.55 2.01
N VAL A 105 11.00 -16.61 1.07
CA VAL A 105 10.74 -15.19 1.34
C VAL A 105 9.53 -14.72 0.54
N LEU A 106 8.49 -14.26 1.23
CA LEU A 106 7.29 -13.66 0.62
C LEU A 106 7.33 -12.14 0.78
N PHE A 107 7.17 -11.41 -0.32
CA PHE A 107 7.07 -9.95 -0.31
C PHE A 107 5.63 -9.47 -0.47
N VAL A 108 5.27 -8.43 0.28
CA VAL A 108 4.03 -7.66 0.16
C VAL A 108 4.37 -6.20 -0.10
N HIS A 109 3.86 -5.64 -1.19
CA HIS A 109 4.22 -4.29 -1.66
C HIS A 109 3.33 -3.18 -1.07
N GLY A 110 3.63 -1.93 -1.43
CA GLY A 110 3.03 -0.71 -0.88
C GLY A 110 1.63 -0.38 -1.42
N ILE A 111 1.15 0.84 -1.12
CA ILE A 111 -0.22 1.21 -1.51
C ILE A 111 -0.32 1.60 -2.98
N THR A 112 0.69 2.30 -3.53
CA THR A 112 0.63 2.82 -4.90
C THR A 112 1.45 2.03 -5.91
N THR A 113 2.39 1.21 -5.46
CA THR A 113 3.31 0.46 -6.32
C THR A 113 2.73 -0.89 -6.75
N PRO A 114 3.16 -1.49 -7.87
CA PRO A 114 3.05 -2.93 -8.09
C PRO A 114 4.22 -3.66 -7.43
N CYS A 115 4.17 -5.00 -7.34
CA CYS A 115 5.22 -5.77 -6.66
C CYS A 115 6.62 -5.61 -7.26
N ILE A 116 6.73 -5.16 -8.52
CA ILE A 116 8.00 -4.87 -9.20
C ILE A 116 8.90 -3.87 -8.45
N ALA A 117 8.33 -3.01 -7.59
CA ALA A 117 9.12 -2.10 -6.76
C ALA A 117 10.09 -2.82 -5.81
N LEU A 118 9.83 -4.11 -5.51
CA LEU A 118 10.67 -4.97 -4.68
C LEU A 118 11.52 -5.96 -5.51
N GLY A 119 11.47 -5.88 -6.85
CA GLY A 119 12.10 -6.83 -7.75
C GLY A 119 13.63 -6.89 -7.63
N GLY A 120 14.28 -5.75 -7.36
CA GLY A 120 15.73 -5.70 -7.12
C GLY A 120 16.16 -6.50 -5.89
N VAL A 121 15.44 -6.34 -4.77
CA VAL A 121 15.71 -7.08 -3.52
C VAL A 121 15.44 -8.57 -3.73
N ALA A 122 14.34 -8.89 -4.42
CA ALA A 122 13.97 -10.27 -4.73
C ALA A 122 15.05 -10.98 -5.57
N HIS A 123 15.55 -10.32 -6.61
CA HIS A 123 16.65 -10.84 -7.42
C HIS A 123 17.92 -11.06 -6.59
N ALA A 124 18.29 -10.11 -5.74
CA ALA A 124 19.47 -10.19 -4.89
C ALA A 124 19.37 -11.31 -3.82
N LEU A 125 18.16 -11.60 -3.31
CA LEU A 125 17.93 -12.75 -2.41
C LEU A 125 17.98 -14.08 -3.15
N VAL A 126 17.45 -14.16 -4.37
CA VAL A 126 17.54 -15.39 -5.17
C VAL A 126 18.99 -15.73 -5.50
N ASP A 127 19.83 -14.74 -5.80
CA ASP A 127 21.27 -14.95 -6.01
C ASP A 127 21.98 -15.51 -4.75
N ARG A 128 21.42 -15.25 -3.56
CA ARG A 128 21.88 -15.79 -2.28
C ARG A 128 21.29 -17.16 -1.95
N GLY A 129 20.44 -17.71 -2.82
CA GLY A 129 19.86 -19.04 -2.67
C GLY A 129 18.46 -19.05 -2.03
N CYS A 130 17.79 -17.91 -1.90
CA CYS A 130 16.39 -17.89 -1.44
C CYS A 130 15.42 -18.33 -2.54
N ARG A 131 14.31 -18.94 -2.12
CA ARG A 131 13.08 -19.02 -2.91
C ARG A 131 12.24 -17.79 -2.63
N VAL A 132 11.97 -16.97 -3.64
CA VAL A 132 11.24 -15.71 -3.45
C VAL A 132 9.88 -15.75 -4.13
N MET A 133 8.85 -15.25 -3.46
CA MET A 133 7.53 -15.00 -4.02
C MET A 133 7.13 -13.53 -3.86
N LEU A 134 6.55 -12.97 -4.92
CA LEU A 134 5.88 -11.67 -4.90
C LEU A 134 4.50 -11.82 -5.52
N PHE A 135 3.58 -10.93 -5.17
CA PHE A 135 2.26 -10.87 -5.81
C PHE A 135 1.76 -9.43 -5.83
N ASP A 136 0.95 -9.10 -6.81
CA ASP A 136 0.29 -7.81 -6.85
C ASP A 136 -0.92 -7.81 -5.91
N LEU A 137 -0.97 -6.90 -4.94
CA LEU A 137 -2.19 -6.61 -4.15
C LEU A 137 -3.40 -6.35 -5.06
N PHE A 138 -4.60 -6.72 -4.60
CA PHE A 138 -5.83 -6.57 -5.39
C PHE A 138 -6.02 -5.13 -5.89
N GLY A 139 -6.28 -4.94 -7.18
CA GLY A 139 -6.40 -3.60 -7.78
C GLY A 139 -5.06 -2.89 -8.05
N ARG A 140 -3.94 -3.62 -7.98
CA ARG A 140 -2.61 -3.14 -8.36
C ARG A 140 -2.01 -4.11 -9.38
N GLY A 141 -1.07 -3.61 -10.18
CA GLY A 141 -0.38 -4.36 -11.22
C GLY A 141 -1.34 -5.14 -12.11
N TYR A 142 -1.21 -6.46 -12.11
CA TYR A 142 -2.05 -7.36 -12.91
C TYR A 142 -3.09 -8.14 -12.10
N SER A 143 -3.29 -7.83 -10.82
CA SER A 143 -4.34 -8.44 -9.98
C SER A 143 -5.67 -7.72 -10.10
N ASP A 144 -6.77 -8.45 -10.28
CA ASP A 144 -8.12 -7.87 -10.29
C ASP A 144 -8.48 -7.19 -8.95
N CYS A 145 -9.57 -6.43 -8.89
CA CYS A 145 -10.03 -5.79 -7.65
C CYS A 145 -11.48 -6.23 -7.30
N PRO A 146 -11.71 -6.93 -6.18
CA PRO A 146 -13.06 -7.15 -5.67
C PRO A 146 -13.62 -5.83 -5.14
N SER A 147 -14.58 -5.24 -5.85
CA SER A 147 -15.10 -3.89 -5.57
C SER A 147 -16.22 -3.87 -4.53
N ASP A 148 -16.76 -5.05 -4.20
CA ASP A 148 -17.81 -5.25 -3.20
C ASP A 148 -17.27 -5.46 -1.78
N LEU A 149 -15.95 -5.56 -1.61
CA LEU A 149 -15.29 -5.81 -0.33
C LEU A 149 -14.32 -4.68 0.05
N PRO A 150 -14.20 -4.36 1.35
CA PRO A 150 -13.18 -3.44 1.82
C PRO A 150 -11.77 -4.03 1.65
N GLN A 151 -10.81 -3.19 1.29
CA GLN A 151 -9.38 -3.51 1.28
C GLN A 151 -8.86 -3.43 2.72
N ASP A 152 -9.18 -4.44 3.52
CA ASP A 152 -8.88 -4.55 4.95
C ASP A 152 -7.97 -5.73 5.29
N ASP A 153 -7.62 -5.87 6.57
CA ASP A 153 -6.78 -6.96 7.10
C ASP A 153 -7.23 -8.36 6.66
N ARG A 154 -8.55 -8.58 6.57
CA ARG A 154 -9.13 -9.88 6.22
C ARG A 154 -8.93 -10.19 4.75
N LEU A 155 -9.19 -9.20 3.87
CA LEU A 155 -8.99 -9.36 2.44
C LEU A 155 -7.50 -9.57 2.12
N PHE A 156 -6.62 -8.78 2.72
CA PHE A 156 -5.17 -8.91 2.49
C PHE A 156 -4.60 -10.22 3.03
N SER A 157 -5.01 -10.67 4.22
CA SER A 157 -4.60 -11.97 4.76
C SER A 157 -5.08 -13.14 3.91
N THR A 158 -6.30 -13.03 3.37
CA THR A 158 -6.84 -13.99 2.40
C THR A 158 -6.00 -13.98 1.12
N GLN A 159 -5.60 -12.82 0.63
CA GLN A 159 -4.78 -12.68 -0.57
C GLN A 159 -3.40 -13.34 -0.40
N ILE A 160 -2.72 -13.11 0.73
CA ILE A 160 -1.47 -13.80 1.08
C ILE A 160 -1.67 -15.32 1.03
N SER A 161 -2.73 -15.81 1.66
CA SER A 161 -3.02 -17.25 1.70
C SER A 161 -3.28 -17.83 0.31
N LEU A 162 -4.00 -17.11 -0.55
CA LEU A 162 -4.26 -17.53 -1.94
C LEU A 162 -2.98 -17.53 -2.79
N ALA A 163 -2.10 -16.53 -2.63
CA ALA A 163 -0.82 -16.47 -3.31
C ALA A 163 0.08 -17.66 -2.89
N LEU A 164 0.21 -17.93 -1.59
CA LEU A 164 0.99 -19.05 -1.07
C LEU A 164 0.47 -20.41 -1.56
N ASN A 165 -0.85 -20.63 -1.55
CA ASN A 165 -1.48 -21.87 -2.03
C ASN A 165 -1.37 -22.08 -3.55
N SER A 166 -1.00 -21.04 -4.31
CA SER A 166 -0.80 -21.16 -5.76
C SER A 166 0.58 -21.66 -6.17
N SER A 167 1.51 -21.78 -5.22
CA SER A 167 2.86 -22.24 -5.50
C SER A 167 2.88 -23.73 -5.87
N PRO A 168 3.76 -24.17 -6.78
CA PRO A 168 3.97 -25.59 -7.05
C PRO A 168 4.61 -26.35 -5.87
N ILE A 169 5.20 -25.64 -4.91
CA ILE A 169 5.77 -26.23 -3.68
C ILE A 169 4.97 -25.79 -2.46
N SER A 170 4.97 -26.59 -1.39
CA SER A 170 4.28 -26.22 -0.16
C SER A 170 5.03 -25.10 0.56
N TRP A 171 4.36 -23.97 0.80
CA TRP A 171 4.86 -22.87 1.65
C TRP A 171 4.35 -22.96 3.10
N THR A 172 3.29 -23.72 3.32
CA THR A 172 2.63 -23.89 4.62
C THR A 172 2.34 -25.38 4.88
N GLY A 173 2.10 -25.73 6.14
CA GLY A 173 1.79 -27.10 6.56
C GLY A 173 2.95 -27.83 7.24
N ALA A 174 2.68 -29.06 7.71
CA ALA A 174 3.68 -29.89 8.36
C ALA A 174 4.70 -30.37 7.31
N GLY A 175 5.96 -29.92 7.42
CA GLY A 175 7.05 -30.31 6.52
C GLY A 175 7.37 -29.31 5.42
N SER A 176 6.58 -28.26 5.21
CA SER A 176 6.90 -27.17 4.27
C SER A 176 8.00 -26.23 4.76
N GLY A 177 8.37 -26.32 6.04
CA GLY A 177 9.09 -25.29 6.74
C GLY A 177 8.22 -24.05 6.97
N LYS A 178 8.88 -22.93 7.27
CA LYS A 178 8.31 -21.61 7.49
C LYS A 178 8.88 -20.65 6.45
N PHE A 179 8.30 -19.46 6.34
CA PHE A 179 8.79 -18.44 5.42
C PHE A 179 9.03 -17.10 6.12
N CYS A 180 9.96 -16.33 5.59
CA CYS A 180 10.13 -14.94 5.99
C CYS A 180 9.10 -14.07 5.27
N LEU A 181 8.38 -13.26 6.02
CA LEU A 181 7.42 -12.30 5.49
C LEU A 181 8.05 -10.91 5.49
N VAL A 182 8.13 -10.30 4.31
CA VAL A 182 8.67 -8.95 4.11
C VAL A 182 7.56 -8.03 3.61
N GLY A 183 7.26 -6.98 4.35
CA GLY A 183 6.20 -6.02 4.00
C GLY A 183 6.75 -4.61 3.81
N TYR A 184 6.44 -3.97 2.69
CA TYR A 184 6.85 -2.59 2.39
C TYR A 184 5.68 -1.61 2.47
N SER A 185 5.85 -0.48 3.19
CA SER A 185 4.82 0.56 3.31
C SER A 185 3.51 -0.02 3.82
N LEU A 186 2.41 0.08 3.06
CA LEU A 186 1.15 -0.62 3.34
C LEU A 186 1.34 -2.13 3.56
N GLY A 187 2.21 -2.75 2.75
CA GLY A 187 2.58 -4.15 2.88
C GLY A 187 3.20 -4.47 4.23
N GLY A 188 3.85 -3.51 4.89
CA GLY A 188 4.36 -3.64 6.25
C GLY A 188 3.24 -3.75 7.28
N GLY A 189 2.22 -2.90 7.19
CA GLY A 189 1.02 -3.00 8.04
C GLY A 189 0.26 -4.30 7.80
N ILE A 190 0.13 -4.72 6.54
CA ILE A 190 -0.47 -6.01 6.16
C ILE A 190 0.33 -7.17 6.75
N ALA A 191 1.66 -7.14 6.66
CA ALA A 191 2.54 -8.18 7.15
C ALA A 191 2.48 -8.30 8.68
N ALA A 192 2.50 -7.18 9.40
CA ALA A 192 2.34 -7.16 10.86
C ALA A 192 0.98 -7.73 11.29
N SER A 193 -0.09 -7.34 10.59
CA SER A 193 -1.43 -7.86 10.83
C SER A 193 -1.51 -9.36 10.60
N PHE A 194 -1.01 -9.86 9.46
CA PHE A 194 -0.94 -11.29 9.16
C PHE A 194 -0.12 -12.05 10.22
N ALA A 195 1.04 -11.53 10.60
CA ALA A 195 1.91 -12.12 11.61
C ALA A 195 1.26 -12.20 13.00
N SER A 196 0.37 -11.27 13.34
CA SER A 196 -0.34 -11.28 14.63
C SER A 196 -1.32 -12.47 14.77
N PHE A 197 -1.83 -13.00 13.65
CA PHE A 197 -2.79 -14.10 13.62
C PHE A 197 -2.21 -15.43 13.15
N PHE A 198 -1.15 -15.39 12.33
CA PHE A 198 -0.52 -16.58 11.76
C PHE A 198 0.99 -16.67 12.02
N PRO A 199 1.50 -16.36 13.24
CA PRO A 199 2.94 -16.32 13.50
C PRO A 199 3.61 -17.69 13.29
N GLN A 200 2.86 -18.78 13.48
CA GLN A 200 3.33 -20.17 13.29
C GLN A 200 3.78 -20.49 11.87
N LEU A 201 3.34 -19.71 10.87
CA LEU A 201 3.74 -19.88 9.47
C LEU A 201 5.08 -19.21 9.16
N LEU A 202 5.53 -18.31 10.02
CA LEU A 202 6.64 -17.41 9.73
C LEU A 202 7.92 -17.89 10.39
N SER A 203 9.05 -17.74 9.71
CA SER A 203 10.39 -17.87 10.31
C SER A 203 10.81 -16.52 10.89
N SER A 204 10.63 -15.45 10.12
CA SER A 204 11.04 -14.08 10.45
C SER A 204 10.03 -13.07 9.89
N LEU A 205 9.94 -11.89 10.49
CA LEU A 205 9.13 -10.76 10.02
C LEU A 205 10.02 -9.53 9.83
N VAL A 206 10.06 -9.01 8.59
CA VAL A 206 10.81 -7.81 8.22
C VAL A 206 9.85 -6.76 7.67
N LEU A 207 9.84 -5.58 8.29
CA LEU A 207 8.95 -4.48 7.96
C LEU A 207 9.75 -3.31 7.40
N LEU A 208 9.53 -2.97 6.13
CA LEU A 208 10.22 -1.92 5.41
C LEU A 208 9.35 -0.66 5.41
N ALA A 209 9.73 0.37 6.15
CA ALA A 209 8.96 1.60 6.38
C ALA A 209 7.45 1.30 6.57
N PRO A 210 7.06 0.54 7.60
CA PRO A 210 5.70 0.01 7.68
C PRO A 210 4.65 1.07 7.97
N SER A 211 3.50 0.94 7.31
CA SER A 211 2.26 1.53 7.81
C SER A 211 1.74 0.77 9.04
N GLY A 212 0.59 1.18 9.56
CA GLY A 212 -0.09 0.54 10.69
C GLY A 212 0.13 1.30 11.99
N LEU A 213 1.27 1.97 12.15
CA LEU A 213 1.55 2.85 13.29
C LEU A 213 1.64 4.33 12.89
N ILE A 214 1.15 4.70 11.71
CA ILE A 214 1.07 6.11 11.31
C ILE A 214 0.05 6.80 12.19
N ARG A 215 0.46 7.86 12.90
CA ARG A 215 -0.43 8.58 13.80
C ARG A 215 -1.54 9.29 13.04
N ASP A 216 -2.77 9.18 13.53
CA ASP A 216 -3.96 9.78 12.93
C ASP A 216 -3.89 11.31 12.80
N SER A 217 -3.05 11.97 13.60
CA SER A 217 -2.77 13.41 13.52
C SER A 217 -2.05 13.83 12.24
N GLN A 218 -1.30 12.91 11.63
CA GLN A 218 -0.57 13.14 10.38
C GLN A 218 -1.48 13.15 9.15
N ILE A 219 -2.69 12.56 9.23
CA ILE A 219 -3.66 12.65 8.15
C ILE A 219 -4.38 14.02 8.23
N SER A 220 -4.29 14.79 7.15
CA SER A 220 -4.97 16.08 7.05
C SER A 220 -6.49 15.96 7.22
N PHE A 221 -7.15 16.98 7.76
CA PHE A 221 -8.61 17.00 7.89
C PHE A 221 -9.30 16.86 6.52
N GLN A 222 -8.68 17.42 5.47
CA GLN A 222 -9.13 17.27 4.08
C GLN A 222 -9.04 15.81 3.60
N SER A 223 -7.95 15.10 3.89
CA SER A 223 -7.84 13.66 3.63
C SER A 223 -8.87 12.86 4.45
N ARG A 224 -9.07 13.16 5.73
CA ARG A 224 -10.12 12.53 6.55
C ARG A 224 -11.52 12.74 5.96
N PHE A 225 -11.78 13.94 5.43
CA PHE A 225 -13.04 14.27 4.76
C PHE A 225 -13.19 13.53 3.43
N LEU A 226 -12.17 13.52 2.59
CA LEU A 226 -12.15 12.78 1.31
C LEU A 226 -12.35 11.28 1.52
N TYR A 227 -11.86 10.71 2.63
CA TYR A 227 -12.03 9.29 2.92
C TYR A 227 -13.28 8.97 3.76
N SER A 228 -14.02 9.98 4.26
CA SER A 228 -15.28 9.75 4.98
C SER A 228 -16.39 9.28 4.04
N ARG A 229 -17.09 8.19 4.41
CA ARG A 229 -18.26 7.71 3.67
C ARG A 229 -19.44 8.67 3.87
N GLY A 230 -20.15 9.00 2.79
CA GLY A 230 -21.52 9.51 2.85
C GLY A 230 -21.73 11.01 2.65
N LEU A 231 -20.66 11.80 2.51
CA LEU A 231 -20.77 13.24 2.23
C LEU A 231 -20.61 13.58 0.73
N ILE A 232 -19.72 12.88 0.03
CA ILE A 232 -19.50 13.02 -1.41
C ILE A 232 -19.92 11.70 -2.09
N PRO A 233 -20.72 11.73 -3.18
CA PRO A 233 -21.01 10.52 -3.95
C PRO A 233 -19.73 9.81 -4.42
N GLU A 234 -19.65 8.48 -4.26
CA GLU A 234 -18.41 7.70 -4.53
C GLU A 234 -17.89 7.90 -5.95
N LYS A 235 -18.77 8.05 -6.96
CA LYS A 235 -18.36 8.32 -8.35
C LYS A 235 -17.63 9.66 -8.50
N VAL A 236 -18.10 10.70 -7.80
CA VAL A 236 -17.48 12.04 -7.84
C VAL A 236 -16.13 12.01 -7.13
N LEU A 237 -16.08 11.39 -5.96
CA LEU A 237 -14.85 11.27 -5.21
C LEU A 237 -13.79 10.43 -5.96
N GLY A 238 -14.19 9.29 -6.53
CA GLY A 238 -13.33 8.48 -7.38
C GLY A 238 -12.80 9.26 -8.59
N PHE A 239 -13.63 10.10 -9.21
CA PHE A 239 -13.17 10.98 -10.28
C PHE A 239 -12.11 12.00 -9.79
N LEU A 240 -12.34 12.66 -8.65
CA LEU A 240 -11.39 13.64 -8.09
C LEU A 240 -10.06 13.00 -7.68
N VAL A 241 -10.11 11.88 -6.95
CA VAL A 241 -8.93 11.12 -6.53
C VAL A 241 -8.19 10.58 -7.76
N GLY A 242 -8.90 9.99 -8.73
CA GLY A 242 -8.31 9.53 -9.98
C GLY A 242 -7.63 10.65 -10.77
N ARG A 243 -8.23 11.85 -10.83
CA ARG A 243 -7.60 13.02 -11.46
C ARG A 243 -6.31 13.43 -10.74
N ARG A 244 -6.30 13.40 -9.40
CA ARG A 244 -5.13 13.70 -8.58
C ARG A 244 -4.01 12.69 -8.80
N LEU A 245 -4.32 11.39 -8.76
CA LEU A 245 -3.34 10.32 -8.96
C LEU A 245 -2.74 10.36 -10.38
N ARG A 246 -3.56 10.61 -11.41
CA ARG A 246 -3.11 10.72 -12.81
C ARG A 246 -2.28 11.96 -13.09
N ALA A 247 -2.47 13.05 -12.33
CA ALA A 247 -1.65 14.24 -12.46
C ALA A 247 -0.17 13.99 -12.08
N GLY A 248 0.14 12.82 -11.52
CA GLY A 248 1.46 12.46 -11.04
C GLY A 248 1.85 13.28 -9.81
N PRO A 249 3.10 13.15 -9.35
CA PRO A 249 3.64 14.10 -8.40
C PRO A 249 3.59 15.49 -9.05
N LEU A 250 2.64 16.33 -8.64
CA LEU A 250 2.89 17.76 -8.72
C LEU A 250 4.20 17.96 -7.97
N VAL A 251 5.08 18.82 -8.48
CA VAL A 251 6.26 19.30 -7.76
C VAL A 251 5.77 20.03 -6.50
N THR A 252 5.30 19.27 -5.52
CA THR A 252 5.07 19.72 -4.18
C THR A 252 6.43 19.63 -3.54
N PRO A 253 7.06 20.75 -3.16
CA PRO A 253 8.34 20.71 -2.47
C PRO A 253 8.25 19.75 -1.29
N LYS A 254 9.35 19.04 -0.99
CA LYS A 254 9.47 18.19 0.22
C LYS A 254 8.76 18.90 1.36
N PRO A 255 7.75 18.28 2.02
CA PRO A 255 7.10 18.89 3.15
C PRO A 255 8.18 19.26 4.17
N LYS A 256 8.39 20.56 4.38
CA LYS A 256 9.25 21.00 5.48
C LYS A 256 8.51 20.63 6.75
N GLY A 257 9.24 20.13 7.75
CA GLY A 257 8.69 19.48 8.95
C GLY A 257 7.38 20.08 9.48
N ASN A 258 6.49 19.17 9.95
CA ASN A 258 5.11 19.38 10.41
C ASN A 258 4.01 19.54 9.33
N GLU A 259 4.29 19.40 8.04
CA GLU A 259 3.22 19.36 7.02
C GLU A 259 2.51 17.99 7.00
N LYS A 260 1.17 18.02 7.00
CA LYS A 260 0.31 16.82 7.07
C LYS A 260 0.30 16.07 5.74
N ILE A 261 0.26 14.73 5.79
CA ILE A 261 0.23 13.87 4.61
C ILE A 261 -1.12 14.03 3.89
N ASP A 262 -1.06 14.37 2.59
CA ASP A 262 -2.18 14.35 1.65
C ASP A 262 -2.08 13.14 0.71
N ALA A 263 -3.20 12.74 0.10
CA ALA A 263 -3.30 11.67 -0.89
C ALA A 263 -2.30 11.82 -2.03
N GLY A 264 -2.02 13.06 -2.47
CA GLY A 264 -1.00 13.32 -3.49
C GLY A 264 0.43 13.15 -2.98
N ALA A 265 0.70 13.49 -1.71
CA ALA A 265 2.03 13.36 -1.12
C ALA A 265 2.43 11.88 -0.95
N ALA A 266 1.49 11.01 -0.57
CA ALA A 266 1.74 9.56 -0.50
C ALA A 266 2.14 8.95 -1.86
N LEU A 267 1.58 9.46 -2.97
CA LEU A 267 1.98 9.04 -4.32
C LEU A 267 3.34 9.62 -4.73
N THR A 268 3.65 10.85 -4.34
CA THR A 268 4.91 11.52 -4.69
C THR A 268 6.11 10.93 -3.97
N GLU A 269 5.95 10.54 -2.70
CA GLU A 269 7.05 10.11 -1.83
C GLU A 269 7.34 8.59 -1.95
N GLU A 270 6.41 7.75 -2.43
CA GLU A 270 6.71 6.35 -2.84
C GLU A 270 7.53 6.28 -4.16
N LEU A 271 7.77 7.43 -4.81
CA LEU A 271 8.53 7.52 -6.06
C LEU A 271 9.94 8.08 -5.78
N PRO A 272 11.01 7.49 -6.35
CA PRO A 272 12.35 8.04 -6.22
C PRO A 272 12.41 9.48 -6.73
N SER A 273 13.04 10.37 -5.95
CA SER A 273 13.38 11.71 -6.41
C SER A 273 14.19 11.63 -7.71
N THR A 274 13.94 12.52 -8.66
CA THR A 274 14.55 12.54 -10.01
C THR A 274 16.09 12.59 -10.03
N GLY A 275 16.75 12.74 -8.87
CA GLY A 275 18.20 12.72 -8.70
C GLY A 275 18.80 11.41 -8.18
N ALA A 276 18.00 10.43 -7.72
CA ALA A 276 18.48 9.13 -7.23
C ALA A 276 18.66 8.10 -8.37
N ALA A 277 19.15 8.56 -9.52
CA ALA A 277 19.34 7.77 -10.74
C ALA A 277 20.59 6.87 -10.67
N GLY A 278 20.79 6.17 -9.56
CA GLY A 278 21.50 4.89 -9.60
C GLY A 278 20.55 3.90 -10.27
N THR A 279 21.00 3.17 -11.29
CA THR A 279 20.17 2.25 -12.06
C THR A 279 19.48 1.24 -11.14
N GLN A 280 18.21 1.49 -10.83
CA GLN A 280 17.37 0.56 -10.07
C GLN A 280 17.11 -0.65 -10.96
N ILE A 281 17.82 -1.76 -10.72
CA ILE A 281 17.55 -2.99 -11.47
C ILE A 281 16.34 -3.67 -10.83
N LEU A 282 15.15 -3.26 -11.24
CA LEU A 282 13.89 -3.83 -10.75
C LEU A 282 13.57 -5.16 -11.44
N SER A 283 13.90 -5.25 -12.73
CA SER A 283 13.80 -6.47 -13.55
C SER A 283 15.07 -6.67 -14.33
N ARG A 284 15.60 -7.89 -14.34
CA ARG A 284 16.74 -8.26 -15.19
C ARG A 284 16.35 -8.41 -16.66
N ALA A 285 15.13 -8.87 -16.92
CA ALA A 285 14.62 -9.04 -18.28
C ALA A 285 14.24 -7.71 -18.93
N TYR A 286 13.80 -6.74 -18.12
CA TYR A 286 13.32 -5.45 -18.58
C TYR A 286 14.01 -4.28 -17.84
N PRO A 287 15.27 -3.94 -18.19
CA PRO A 287 16.03 -2.89 -17.50
C PRO A 287 15.43 -1.48 -17.62
N HIS A 288 14.48 -1.28 -18.54
CA HIS A 288 13.78 -0.02 -18.75
C HIS A 288 12.63 0.21 -17.75
N VAL A 289 12.22 -0.81 -17.00
CA VAL A 289 11.13 -0.72 -16.03
C VAL A 289 11.57 0.10 -14.83
N ALA A 290 10.78 1.10 -14.48
CA ALA A 290 11.02 1.97 -13.34
C ALA A 290 9.73 2.11 -12.52
N VAL A 291 9.86 2.31 -11.19
CA VAL A 291 8.70 2.46 -10.30
C VAL A 291 7.75 3.58 -10.78
N PRO A 292 8.23 4.80 -11.11
CA PRO A 292 7.33 5.89 -11.54
C PRO A 292 6.53 5.58 -12.80
N THR A 293 7.16 4.96 -13.80
CA THR A 293 6.49 4.66 -15.08
C THR A 293 5.50 3.50 -14.93
N ALA A 294 5.82 2.48 -14.13
CA ALA A 294 4.90 1.39 -13.81
C ALA A 294 3.68 1.89 -13.01
N VAL A 295 3.89 2.76 -12.02
CA VAL A 295 2.80 3.38 -11.23
C VAL A 295 1.91 4.24 -12.13
N TYR A 296 2.50 5.13 -12.92
CA TYR A 296 1.75 5.97 -13.86
C TYR A 296 0.92 5.12 -14.82
N TRP A 297 1.50 4.04 -15.35
CA TRP A 297 0.80 3.16 -16.27
C TRP A 297 -0.40 2.46 -15.61
N GLN A 298 -0.25 1.86 -14.43
CA GLN A 298 -1.38 1.17 -13.78
C GLN A 298 -2.49 2.14 -13.37
N VAL A 299 -2.17 3.36 -12.92
CA VAL A 299 -3.16 4.38 -12.57
C VAL A 299 -4.08 4.71 -13.76
N ASN A 300 -3.55 4.62 -14.98
CA ASN A 300 -4.29 4.92 -16.20
C ASN A 300 -4.97 3.69 -16.84
N ASN A 301 -4.48 2.48 -16.58
CA ASN A 301 -4.92 1.27 -17.29
C ASN A 301 -5.67 0.27 -16.41
N HIS A 302 -5.54 0.38 -15.09
CA HIS A 302 -6.16 -0.54 -14.15
C HIS A 302 -7.49 0.00 -13.63
N SER A 303 -8.59 -0.60 -14.08
CA SER A 303 -9.97 -0.20 -13.71
C SER A 303 -10.22 -0.13 -12.19
N GLY A 304 -9.65 -1.09 -11.45
CA GLY A 304 -9.73 -1.18 -9.99
C GLY A 304 -8.79 -0.27 -9.18
N PHE A 305 -7.80 0.41 -9.77
CA PHE A 305 -6.73 1.06 -8.99
C PHE A 305 -7.26 2.14 -8.04
N VAL A 306 -8.03 3.09 -8.55
CA VAL A 306 -8.55 4.21 -7.76
C VAL A 306 -9.46 3.71 -6.64
N HIS A 307 -10.31 2.72 -6.93
CA HIS A 307 -11.17 2.09 -5.93
C HIS A 307 -10.32 1.41 -4.83
N ALA A 308 -9.35 0.59 -5.22
CA ALA A 308 -8.50 -0.15 -4.29
C ALA A 308 -7.66 0.78 -3.41
N PHE A 309 -7.11 1.86 -3.99
CA PHE A 309 -6.38 2.90 -3.26
C PHE A 309 -7.28 3.56 -2.20
N MET A 310 -8.45 4.06 -2.60
CA MET A 310 -9.39 4.70 -1.68
C MET A 310 -9.88 3.76 -0.59
N SER A 311 -10.16 2.50 -0.95
CA SER A 311 -10.59 1.47 -0.01
C SER A 311 -9.47 1.14 0.99
N SER A 312 -8.21 1.06 0.54
CA SER A 312 -7.05 0.81 1.42
C SER A 312 -6.83 1.98 2.39
N MET A 313 -6.92 3.24 1.92
CA MET A 313 -6.85 4.40 2.82
C MET A 313 -7.95 4.36 3.90
N ARG A 314 -9.15 3.92 3.52
CA ARG A 314 -10.31 3.86 4.40
C ARG A 314 -10.34 2.69 5.35
N PHE A 315 -9.82 1.53 4.99
CA PHE A 315 -10.03 0.27 5.72
C PHE A 315 -8.75 -0.53 5.99
N GLY A 316 -7.66 -0.22 5.29
CA GLY A 316 -6.40 -0.95 5.40
C GLY A 316 -5.63 -0.65 6.68
N PRO A 317 -4.60 -1.48 6.98
CA PRO A 317 -3.78 -1.38 8.18
C PRO A 317 -2.76 -0.24 8.09
N ILE A 318 -3.26 1.00 8.06
CA ILE A 318 -2.43 2.20 7.87
C ILE A 318 -2.27 2.98 9.18
N LEU A 319 -3.37 3.18 9.90
CA LEU A 319 -3.44 4.12 11.02
C LEU A 319 -3.23 3.44 12.37
N CYS A 320 -2.43 4.09 13.20
CA CYS A 320 -2.08 3.67 14.56
C CYS A 320 -3.32 3.32 15.40
N GLN A 321 -4.32 4.22 15.44
CA GLN A 321 -5.51 4.01 16.26
C GLN A 321 -6.27 2.71 15.93
N ARG A 322 -6.24 2.27 14.67
CA ARG A 322 -6.96 1.06 14.23
C ARG A 322 -6.17 -0.22 14.39
N GLN A 323 -4.85 -0.11 14.40
CA GLN A 323 -3.94 -1.25 14.34
C GLN A 323 -3.20 -1.49 15.65
N TRP A 324 -3.33 -0.61 16.64
CA TRP A 324 -2.69 -0.75 17.94
C TRP A 324 -2.93 -2.12 18.58
N ASP A 325 -4.19 -2.57 18.67
CA ASP A 325 -4.53 -3.87 19.28
C ASP A 325 -3.96 -5.06 18.49
N THR A 326 -3.92 -4.94 17.15
CA THR A 326 -3.34 -5.96 16.26
C THR A 326 -1.83 -6.07 16.48
N TRP A 327 -1.14 -4.93 16.58
CA TRP A 327 0.30 -4.89 16.88
C TRP A 327 0.59 -5.33 18.32
N ALA A 328 -0.26 -4.98 19.29
CA ALA A 328 -0.11 -5.37 20.68
C ALA A 328 -0.24 -6.89 20.84
N ARG A 329 -1.16 -7.52 20.09
CA ARG A 329 -1.26 -8.98 19.99
C ARG A 329 0.06 -9.60 19.51
N LEU A 330 0.70 -9.01 18.50
CA LEU A 330 2.00 -9.46 18.01
C LEU A 330 3.09 -9.30 19.08
N GLY A 331 3.13 -8.16 19.78
CA GLY A 331 4.02 -7.92 20.92
C GLY A 331 3.90 -8.98 22.01
N GLN A 332 2.67 -9.27 22.45
CA GLN A 332 2.38 -10.31 23.45
C GLN A 332 2.85 -11.70 23.00
N PHE A 333 2.67 -12.03 21.72
CA PHE A 333 3.17 -13.29 21.17
C PHE A 333 4.70 -13.37 21.25
N LEU A 334 5.42 -12.30 20.89
CA LEU A 334 6.88 -12.23 20.92
C LEU A 334 7.42 -12.28 22.34
N THR A 335 6.81 -11.58 23.30
CA THR A 335 7.15 -11.68 24.72
C THR A 335 7.01 -13.12 25.24
N ALA A 336 5.95 -13.82 24.84
CA ALA A 336 5.78 -15.23 25.19
C ALA A 336 6.84 -16.12 24.52
N GLN A 337 7.26 -15.82 23.29
CA GLN A 337 8.33 -16.54 22.58
C GLN A 337 9.69 -16.37 23.26
N ARG A 338 10.01 -15.18 23.75
CA ARG A 338 11.29 -14.87 24.42
C ARG A 338 11.58 -15.76 25.62
N SER A 339 10.53 -16.23 26.31
CA SER A 339 10.66 -17.10 27.49
C SER A 339 10.80 -18.59 27.15
N ARG A 340 10.72 -18.98 25.87
CA ARG A 340 10.79 -20.39 25.43
C ARG A 340 12.20 -20.81 25.04
N SER A 341 12.45 -22.12 25.02
CA SER A 341 13.71 -22.65 24.48
C SER A 341 13.79 -22.46 22.95
N PRO A 342 14.99 -22.41 22.35
CA PRO A 342 15.15 -22.25 20.89
C PRO A 342 14.40 -23.31 20.07
N GLN A 343 14.33 -24.55 20.58
CA GLN A 343 13.60 -25.65 19.93
C GLN A 343 12.08 -25.42 19.93
N GLU A 344 11.54 -24.81 20.98
CA GLU A 344 10.13 -24.45 21.07
C GLU A 344 9.82 -23.21 20.22
N GLN A 345 10.69 -22.20 20.21
CA GLN A 345 10.57 -21.04 19.32
C GLN A 345 10.49 -21.48 17.85
N SER A 346 11.40 -22.38 17.46
CA SER A 346 11.42 -23.01 16.14
C SER A 346 10.17 -23.83 15.82
N LYS A 347 9.41 -24.29 16.80
CA LYS A 347 8.09 -24.93 16.56
C LYS A 347 6.98 -23.89 16.45
N HIS A 348 6.96 -22.87 17.31
CA HIS A 348 5.86 -21.91 17.43
C HIS A 348 5.85 -20.79 16.37
N GLY A 349 6.93 -20.59 15.61
CA GLY A 349 6.98 -19.60 14.51
C GLY A 349 7.39 -18.22 14.98
N LEU A 350 7.81 -17.35 14.06
CA LEU A 350 8.66 -16.19 14.34
C LEU A 350 9.76 -16.59 15.32
N THR A 351 10.77 -17.26 14.80
CA THR A 351 11.79 -17.93 15.61
C THR A 351 12.68 -16.92 16.34
N GLY A 352 12.77 -15.69 15.82
CA GLY A 352 13.29 -14.56 16.57
C GLY A 352 12.26 -14.04 17.58
N ASP A 353 12.73 -13.60 18.74
CA ASP A 353 11.94 -12.86 19.72
C ASP A 353 11.72 -11.40 19.31
N LYS A 354 12.02 -11.03 18.06
CA LYS A 354 11.96 -9.65 17.56
C LYS A 354 11.45 -9.55 16.14
N VAL A 355 10.77 -8.44 15.87
CA VAL A 355 10.48 -7.95 14.51
C VAL A 355 11.61 -7.05 14.05
N GLN A 356 12.07 -7.17 12.80
CA GLN A 356 13.00 -6.20 12.23
C GLN A 356 12.22 -5.11 11.49
N ILE A 357 12.40 -3.85 11.88
CA ILE A 357 11.86 -2.68 11.19
C ILE A 357 13.03 -1.94 10.53
N ILE A 358 12.93 -1.69 9.23
CA ILE A 358 13.94 -0.98 8.45
C ILE A 358 13.32 0.29 7.87
N CYS A 359 13.92 1.46 8.11
CA CYS A 359 13.41 2.74 7.61
C CYS A 359 14.47 3.56 6.88
N GLY A 360 14.03 4.44 5.98
CA GLY A 360 14.87 5.52 5.48
C GLY A 360 15.07 6.61 6.55
N VAL A 361 16.27 7.19 6.64
CA VAL A 361 16.56 8.32 7.53
C VAL A 361 15.81 9.57 7.09
N ASP A 362 15.62 9.75 5.78
CA ASP A 362 14.98 10.91 5.16
C ASP A 362 13.52 10.64 4.74
N ASP A 363 12.91 9.58 5.28
CA ASP A 363 11.53 9.19 4.98
C ASP A 363 10.52 10.20 5.58
N SER A 364 9.81 10.92 4.71
CA SER A 364 8.78 11.89 5.11
C SER A 364 7.37 11.30 5.24
N ILE A 365 7.15 10.05 4.82
CA ILE A 365 5.87 9.36 5.01
C ILE A 365 5.89 8.66 6.36
N ILE A 366 6.94 7.88 6.61
CA ILE A 366 7.11 7.08 7.81
C ILE A 366 8.23 7.69 8.65
N VAL A 367 7.84 8.66 9.47
CA VAL A 367 8.76 9.41 10.31
C VAL A 367 9.30 8.51 11.42
N LYS A 368 10.58 8.17 11.36
CA LYS A 368 11.21 7.23 12.30
C LYS A 368 11.13 7.69 13.76
N GLU A 369 11.18 9.00 14.03
CA GLU A 369 11.07 9.56 15.37
C GLU A 369 9.68 9.35 15.98
N GLU A 370 8.66 9.14 15.16
CA GLU A 370 7.31 8.77 15.61
C GLU A 370 7.12 7.26 15.64
N LEU A 371 7.56 6.56 14.59
CA LEU A 371 7.41 5.11 14.49
C LEU A 371 8.18 4.36 15.57
N ALA A 372 9.45 4.72 15.84
CA ALA A 372 10.30 3.97 16.75
C ALA A 372 9.76 3.87 18.18
N PRO A 373 9.33 4.96 18.85
CA PRO A 373 8.73 4.86 20.18
C PRO A 373 7.40 4.08 20.16
N ASP A 374 6.52 4.35 19.18
CA ASP A 374 5.21 3.69 19.11
C ASP A 374 5.34 2.18 18.86
N ALA A 375 6.26 1.77 17.97
CA ALA A 375 6.56 0.37 17.69
C ALA A 375 7.26 -0.32 18.87
N THR A 376 8.16 0.37 19.57
CA THR A 376 8.82 -0.17 20.76
C THR A 376 7.81 -0.44 21.88
N ASP A 377 6.89 0.48 22.10
CA ASP A 377 5.84 0.35 23.12
C ASP A 377 4.88 -0.79 22.79
N VAL A 378 4.28 -0.76 21.60
CA VAL A 378 3.26 -1.75 21.21
C VAL A 378 3.81 -3.17 21.04
N LEU A 379 5.10 -3.32 20.68
CA LEU A 379 5.76 -4.62 20.59
C LEU A 379 6.45 -5.05 21.89
N GLU A 380 6.27 -4.34 23.00
CA GLU A 380 6.89 -4.64 24.31
C GLU A 380 8.43 -4.73 24.25
N GLY A 381 9.06 -3.91 23.40
CA GLY A 381 10.50 -3.91 23.16
C GLY A 381 11.02 -5.04 22.26
N ASN A 382 10.14 -5.89 21.73
CA ASN A 382 10.48 -7.00 20.84
C ASN A 382 10.66 -6.55 19.38
N VAL A 383 11.51 -5.54 19.18
CA VAL A 383 11.77 -4.93 17.88
C VAL A 383 13.24 -4.56 17.73
N GLU A 384 13.77 -4.70 16.52
CA GLU A 384 15.09 -4.22 16.13
C GLU A 384 14.95 -3.24 14.97
N PHE A 385 15.59 -2.08 15.08
CA PHE A 385 15.55 -1.05 14.05
C PHE A 385 16.84 -1.01 13.26
N LYS A 386 16.72 -0.90 11.93
CA LYS A 386 17.82 -0.56 11.02
C LYS A 386 17.44 0.65 10.18
N TYR A 387 18.43 1.47 9.82
CA TYR A 387 18.21 2.70 9.09
C TYR A 387 19.13 2.79 7.88
N PHE A 388 18.58 3.20 6.74
CA PHE A 388 19.33 3.51 5.54
C PHE A 388 19.36 5.01 5.27
N ASP A 389 20.49 5.52 4.80
CA ASP A 389 20.63 6.89 4.30
C ASP A 389 19.93 7.02 2.92
N ALA A 390 18.61 7.10 2.96
CA ALA A 390 17.68 7.11 1.83
C ALA A 390 16.28 7.59 2.28
N GLY A 391 15.41 7.92 1.33
CA GLY A 391 14.00 8.20 1.58
C GLY A 391 13.13 6.94 1.65
N HIS A 392 11.82 7.11 1.47
CA HIS A 392 10.84 6.02 1.50
C HIS A 392 11.04 4.98 0.36
N GLU A 393 11.72 5.38 -0.72
CA GLU A 393 12.04 4.57 -1.88
C GLU A 393 13.20 3.58 -1.66
N PHE A 394 13.80 3.55 -0.46
CA PHE A 394 15.01 2.76 -0.17
C PHE A 394 14.98 1.29 -0.61
N PRO A 395 13.85 0.55 -0.64
CA PRO A 395 13.87 -0.84 -1.11
C PRO A 395 14.29 -0.95 -2.59
N SER A 396 14.06 0.09 -3.38
CA SER A 396 14.43 0.15 -4.81
C SER A 396 15.86 0.68 -5.04
N THR A 397 16.39 1.51 -4.13
CA THR A 397 17.71 2.16 -4.28
C THR A 397 18.82 1.49 -3.48
N LYS A 398 18.50 0.85 -2.35
CA LYS A 398 19.42 0.14 -1.44
C LYS A 398 19.21 -1.37 -1.48
N TYR A 399 18.76 -1.90 -2.63
CA TYR A 399 18.21 -3.25 -2.72
C TYR A 399 19.19 -4.37 -2.33
N ASP A 400 20.49 -4.25 -2.66
CA ASP A 400 21.47 -5.29 -2.35
C ASP A 400 21.88 -5.27 -0.87
N GLU A 401 22.09 -4.07 -0.31
CA GLU A 401 22.30 -3.90 1.14
C GLU A 401 21.12 -4.45 1.94
N LEU A 402 19.89 -4.13 1.50
CA LEU A 402 18.67 -4.64 2.10
C LEU A 402 18.54 -6.16 1.96
N ALA A 403 18.85 -6.72 0.80
CA ALA A 403 18.84 -8.18 0.59
C ALA A 403 19.85 -8.87 1.52
N GLN A 404 21.03 -8.28 1.74
CA GLN A 404 21.98 -8.79 2.73
C GLN A 404 21.40 -8.78 4.13
N GLN A 405 20.77 -7.68 4.57
CA GLN A 405 20.15 -7.60 5.89
C GLN A 405 19.05 -8.65 6.10
N ILE A 406 18.26 -8.94 5.08
CA ILE A 406 17.23 -9.99 5.12
C ILE A 406 17.89 -11.36 5.15
N TRP A 407 18.93 -11.60 4.33
CA TRP A 407 19.65 -12.87 4.29
C TRP A 407 20.29 -13.24 5.63
N ASP A 408 20.90 -12.28 6.31
CA ASP A 408 21.51 -12.46 7.64
C ASP A 408 20.50 -12.88 8.73
N LEU A 409 19.19 -12.78 8.47
CA LEU A 409 18.12 -13.27 9.36
C LEU A 409 17.62 -14.68 9.00
N LEU A 410 18.03 -15.23 7.86
CA LEU A 410 17.60 -16.53 7.35
C LEU A 410 18.64 -17.62 7.58
N ASP A 411 19.92 -17.24 7.61
CA ASP A 411 21.06 -18.04 8.09
C ASP A 411 21.03 -18.21 9.62
#